data_AF-A0A4Y2Q1L1-F1
#
_entry.id   AF-A0A4Y2Q1L1-F1
#
_cell.length_a   1.000
_cell.length_b   1.000
_cell.length_c   1.000
_cell.angle_alpha   90.00
_cell.angle_beta   90.00
_cell.angle_gamma   90.00
#
_symmetry.space_group_name_H-M   'P 1'
#
loop_
_entity.id
_entity.type
_entity.pdbx_description
1 polymer ?
#
loop_
_entity_poly.entity_id
_entity_poly.type
_entity_poly.pdbx_seq_one_letter_code
_entity_poly.pdbx_strand_id
1 'polypeptide(L)'
;EAVERVQEEVRKWMHDHRYVPGLYHTKFPFFWRSDGTIDRAKTAQDLVGNQTIDIKTRFEIACKYCLVNSVQTLWAELEAISETETFETPYNGIVYFWITWMREASHVPWAQAVHEYLDPQWFLLGSVPRFTSLFQALMPGCRGKFFKYLYLSDDDDIRFCLYTVTQEEQETIMTLLTSRVLGIHMQWPLASLFLETAEKAWKFLNNSSYFNVLMKLLSWENATDIDYEYLAVEFWKQSPCQFKENAKSSVRVSEKLKFLEGRRMKRKAVDADGGSCKRFKKYV
;
A
#
# COMPACT_ATOMS: atom_id res chain seq x y z
N GLU A 1 -20.95 -7.07 1.41
CA GLU A 1 -20.01 -7.00 0.28
C GLU A 1 -19.61 -5.56 -0.12
N ALA A 2 -20.39 -4.82 -0.92
CA ALA A 2 -19.95 -3.48 -1.38
C ALA A 2 -19.74 -2.46 -0.23
N VAL A 3 -20.62 -2.47 0.78
CA VAL A 3 -20.51 -1.59 1.97
C VAL A 3 -19.26 -1.93 2.80
N GLU A 4 -18.94 -3.21 2.97
CA GLU A 4 -17.76 -3.65 3.73
C GLU A 4 -16.47 -3.26 3.01
N ARG A 5 -16.43 -3.36 1.66
CA ARG A 5 -15.29 -2.90 0.84
C ARG A 5 -15.04 -1.41 0.99
N VAL A 6 -16.11 -0.61 0.94
CA VAL A 6 -16.05 0.85 1.15
C VAL A 6 -15.53 1.17 2.55
N GLN A 7 -16.06 0.50 3.59
CA GLN A 7 -15.61 0.70 4.96
C GLN A 7 -14.14 0.34 5.16
N GLU A 8 -13.69 -0.75 4.56
CA GLU A 8 -12.29 -1.19 4.63
C GLU A 8 -11.35 -0.20 3.93
N GLU A 9 -11.72 0.30 2.74
CA GLU A 9 -10.92 1.29 2.02
C GLU A 9 -10.83 2.62 2.79
N VAL A 10 -11.93 3.07 3.40
CA VAL A 10 -11.92 4.23 4.32
C VAL A 10 -11.03 3.95 5.53
N ARG A 11 -11.11 2.76 6.14
CA ARG A 11 -10.28 2.39 7.29
C ARG A 11 -8.79 2.42 6.94
N LYS A 12 -8.41 1.92 5.76
CA LYS A 12 -7.03 2.01 5.24
C LYS A 12 -6.60 3.47 5.09
N TRP A 13 -7.41 4.30 4.43
CA TRP A 13 -7.14 5.73 4.33
C TRP A 13 -6.90 6.38 5.69
N MET A 14 -7.78 6.15 6.67
CA MET A 14 -7.63 6.72 8.01
C MET A 14 -6.38 6.21 8.74
N HIS A 15 -5.95 4.97 8.48
CA HIS A 15 -4.73 4.42 9.04
C HIS A 15 -3.47 5.05 8.43
N ASP A 16 -3.49 5.31 7.13
CA ASP A 16 -2.37 5.90 6.36
C ASP A 16 -2.15 7.39 6.70
N HIS A 17 -3.17 8.04 7.25
CA HIS A 17 -3.15 9.45 7.66
C HIS A 17 -3.21 9.63 9.19
N ARG A 18 -2.90 8.58 9.96
CA ARG A 18 -3.05 8.60 11.42
C ARG A 18 -2.20 9.63 12.16
N TYR A 19 -1.12 10.06 11.53
CA TYR A 19 -0.21 11.06 12.09
C TYR A 19 -0.58 12.48 11.68
N VAL A 20 -1.60 12.67 10.84
CA VAL A 20 -2.07 13.99 10.44
C VAL A 20 -3.04 14.51 11.53
N PRO A 21 -2.70 15.58 12.25
CA PRO A 21 -3.53 16.12 13.32
C PRO A 21 -4.92 16.54 12.81
N GLY A 22 -5.94 16.36 13.63
CA GLY A 22 -7.30 16.87 13.37
C GLY A 22 -8.11 16.09 12.31
N LEU A 23 -7.47 15.29 11.45
CA LEU A 23 -8.15 14.64 10.32
C LEU A 23 -9.25 13.65 10.75
N TYR A 24 -9.10 12.99 11.90
CA TYR A 24 -10.07 12.04 12.45
C TYR A 24 -11.43 12.63 12.80
N HIS A 25 -11.49 13.94 13.08
CA HIS A 25 -12.71 14.61 13.50
C HIS A 25 -13.39 15.37 12.35
N THR A 26 -12.77 15.39 11.17
CA THR A 26 -13.22 16.15 10.02
C THR A 26 -14.08 15.28 9.12
N LYS A 27 -15.24 15.79 8.71
CA LYS A 27 -16.07 15.17 7.67
C LYS A 27 -15.68 15.74 6.32
N PHE A 28 -15.32 14.88 5.39
CA PHE A 28 -14.97 15.25 4.02
C PHE A 28 -15.39 14.16 3.03
N PRO A 29 -15.67 14.53 1.77
CA PRO A 29 -15.98 13.55 0.74
C PRO A 29 -14.72 12.78 0.31
N PHE A 30 -14.91 11.50 -0.05
CA PHE A 30 -13.91 10.70 -0.74
C PHE A 30 -14.15 10.75 -2.24
N PHE A 31 -13.08 10.88 -3.01
CA PHE A 31 -13.12 10.63 -4.45
C PHE A 31 -12.85 9.16 -4.70
N TRP A 32 -13.73 8.51 -5.46
CA TRP A 32 -13.66 7.08 -5.75
C TRP A 32 -13.24 6.85 -7.20
N ARG A 33 -12.38 5.85 -7.41
CA ARG A 33 -12.03 5.35 -8.73
C ARG A 33 -13.09 4.36 -9.23
N SER A 34 -13.06 4.05 -10.52
CA SER A 34 -13.98 3.08 -11.14
C SER A 34 -13.79 1.65 -10.61
N ASP A 35 -12.59 1.32 -10.12
CA ASP A 35 -12.32 0.05 -9.43
C ASP A 35 -12.84 0.03 -7.98
N GLY A 36 -13.46 1.13 -7.52
CA GLY A 36 -14.04 1.31 -6.20
C GLY A 36 -13.02 1.52 -5.08
N THR A 37 -11.76 1.81 -5.39
CA THR A 37 -10.76 2.30 -4.42
C THR A 37 -10.82 3.81 -4.28
N ILE A 38 -10.25 4.37 -3.20
CA ILE A 38 -10.17 5.83 -3.03
C ILE A 38 -9.10 6.37 -3.99
N ASP A 39 -9.46 7.40 -4.76
CA ASP A 39 -8.50 8.25 -5.45
C ASP A 39 -7.79 9.12 -4.42
N ARG A 40 -6.67 8.57 -3.92
CA ARG A 40 -5.90 9.14 -2.82
C ARG A 40 -5.38 10.54 -3.15
N ALA A 41 -4.81 10.70 -4.34
CA ALA A 41 -4.24 11.98 -4.77
C ALA A 41 -5.32 13.05 -4.94
N LYS A 42 -6.43 12.71 -5.60
CA LYS A 42 -7.54 13.65 -5.78
C LYS A 42 -8.21 14.03 -4.46
N THR A 43 -8.40 13.07 -3.57
CA THR A 43 -8.94 13.32 -2.22
C THR A 43 -8.00 14.25 -1.44
N ALA A 44 -6.69 14.01 -1.45
CA ALA A 44 -5.75 14.89 -0.78
C ALA A 44 -5.74 16.32 -1.34
N GLN A 45 -5.81 16.48 -2.66
CA GLN A 45 -5.88 17.80 -3.31
C GLN A 45 -7.12 18.59 -2.87
N ASP A 46 -8.28 17.94 -2.80
CA ASP A 46 -9.52 18.56 -2.33
C ASP A 46 -9.44 18.98 -0.86
N LEU A 47 -8.89 18.10 0.00
CA LEU A 47 -8.69 18.41 1.43
C LEU A 47 -7.78 19.61 1.64
N VAL A 48 -6.70 19.70 0.88
CA VAL A 48 -5.74 20.80 0.95
C VAL A 48 -6.36 22.13 0.49
N GLY A 49 -7.32 22.09 -0.44
CA GLY A 49 -8.07 23.28 -0.87
C GLY A 49 -9.21 23.68 0.08
N ASN A 50 -9.61 22.80 1.01
CA ASN A 50 -10.79 23.03 1.85
C ASN A 50 -10.49 23.91 3.07
N GLN A 51 -10.90 25.17 3.01
CA GLN A 51 -10.69 26.17 4.07
C GLN A 51 -11.41 25.85 5.40
N THR A 52 -12.34 24.89 5.44
CA THR A 52 -12.93 24.44 6.72
C THR A 52 -11.99 23.54 7.51
N ILE A 53 -10.93 23.04 6.89
CA ILE A 53 -9.92 22.21 7.51
C ILE A 53 -8.83 23.12 8.07
N ASP A 54 -8.40 22.82 9.30
CA ASP A 54 -7.30 23.52 9.96
C ASP A 54 -6.07 23.62 9.05
N ILE A 55 -5.44 24.79 9.04
CA ILE A 55 -4.32 25.10 8.13
C ILE A 55 -3.13 24.15 8.36
N LYS A 56 -2.87 23.73 9.60
CA LYS A 56 -1.78 22.80 9.92
C LYS A 56 -2.07 21.41 9.36
N THR A 57 -3.31 20.94 9.51
CA THR A 57 -3.78 19.69 8.88
C THR A 57 -3.62 19.74 7.36
N ARG A 58 -4.04 20.83 6.71
CA ARG A 58 -3.88 21.02 5.26
C ARG A 58 -2.40 21.01 4.86
N PHE A 59 -1.55 21.69 5.61
CA PHE A 59 -0.12 21.75 5.35
C PHE A 59 0.54 20.37 5.44
N GLU A 60 0.22 19.57 6.46
CA GLU A 60 0.75 18.20 6.59
C GLU A 60 0.30 17.27 5.45
N ILE A 61 -0.95 17.38 5.01
CA ILE A 61 -1.44 16.62 3.85
C ILE A 61 -0.70 17.07 2.58
N ALA A 62 -0.54 18.38 2.36
CA ALA A 62 0.21 18.89 1.22
C ALA A 62 1.66 18.37 1.22
N CYS A 63 2.31 18.33 2.38
CA CYS A 63 3.65 17.77 2.55
C CYS A 63 3.69 16.27 2.21
N LYS A 64 2.77 15.48 2.78
CA LYS A 64 2.68 14.02 2.54
C LYS A 64 2.48 13.70 1.06
N TYR A 65 1.64 14.46 0.36
CA TYR A 65 1.33 14.25 -1.06
C TYR A 65 2.29 14.95 -2.03
N CYS A 66 3.30 15.65 -1.50
CA CYS A 66 4.27 16.42 -2.26
C CYS A 66 3.61 17.47 -3.18
N LEU A 67 2.57 18.15 -2.70
CA LEU A 67 1.85 19.18 -3.44
C LEU A 67 2.59 20.52 -3.35
N VAL A 68 3.70 20.66 -4.08
CA VAL A 68 4.67 21.77 -3.99
C VAL A 68 4.02 23.14 -3.87
N ASN A 69 3.13 23.50 -4.81
CA ASN A 69 2.49 24.82 -4.81
C ASN A 69 1.64 25.04 -3.55
N SER A 70 0.89 24.01 -3.13
CA SER A 70 0.08 24.09 -1.91
C SER A 70 0.94 24.17 -0.65
N VAL A 71 2.06 23.44 -0.60
CA VAL A 71 3.03 23.53 0.50
C VAL A 71 3.56 24.97 0.60
N GLN A 72 3.96 25.57 -0.52
CA GLN A 72 4.47 26.94 -0.56
C GLN A 72 3.43 27.96 -0.10
N THR A 73 2.20 27.89 -0.62
CA THR A 73 1.12 28.80 -0.25
C THR A 73 0.74 28.67 1.23
N LEU A 74 0.53 27.45 1.71
CA LEU A 74 0.13 27.20 3.10
C LEU A 74 1.23 27.57 4.09
N TRP A 75 2.49 27.37 3.75
CA TRP A 75 3.60 27.81 4.60
C TRP A 75 3.67 29.33 4.72
N ALA A 76 3.52 30.05 3.61
CA ALA A 76 3.48 31.52 3.64
C ALA A 76 2.31 32.05 4.48
N GLU A 77 1.14 31.40 4.40
CA GLU A 77 -0.01 31.71 5.27
C GLU A 77 0.29 31.42 6.75
N LEU A 78 0.91 30.28 7.07
CA LEU A 78 1.32 29.92 8.44
C LEU A 78 2.32 30.92 9.03
N GLU A 79 3.29 31.37 8.23
CA GLU A 79 4.24 32.41 8.64
C GLU A 79 3.53 33.74 8.91
N ALA A 80 2.58 34.13 8.05
CA ALA A 80 1.82 35.37 8.22
C ALA A 80 0.99 35.40 9.52
N ILE A 81 0.49 34.25 9.97
CA ILE A 81 -0.27 34.13 11.23
C ILE A 81 0.60 33.72 12.44
N SER A 82 1.92 33.60 12.27
CA SER A 82 2.87 33.19 13.32
C SER A 82 2.57 31.82 13.96
N GLU A 83 1.92 30.90 13.23
CA GLU A 83 1.59 29.56 13.72
C GLU A 83 2.62 28.48 13.33
N THR A 84 3.89 28.87 13.24
CA THR A 84 4.98 27.96 12.83
C THR A 84 5.58 27.16 13.98
N GLU A 85 5.35 27.57 15.24
CA GLU A 85 5.96 26.98 16.45
C GLU A 85 5.71 25.47 16.56
N THR A 86 4.53 25.01 16.14
CA THR A 86 4.17 23.58 16.19
C THR A 86 5.05 22.70 15.30
N PHE A 87 5.76 23.30 14.34
CA PHE A 87 6.61 22.58 13.40
C PHE A 87 8.11 22.73 13.68
N GLU A 88 8.48 23.39 14.79
CA GLU A 88 9.88 23.55 15.18
C GLU A 88 10.51 22.24 15.71
N THR A 89 9.67 21.25 16.05
CA THR A 89 10.10 19.94 16.51
C THR A 89 9.91 18.87 15.44
N PRO A 90 10.93 18.04 15.13
CA PRO A 90 10.91 17.12 13.99
C PRO A 90 10.18 15.82 14.32
N TYR A 91 8.88 15.90 14.63
CA TYR A 91 8.06 14.70 14.84
C TYR A 91 7.58 14.05 13.54
N ASN A 92 7.62 14.80 12.44
CA ASN A 92 7.20 14.36 11.13
C ASN A 92 8.29 14.67 10.09
N GLY A 93 9.02 13.63 9.67
CA GLY A 93 10.22 13.76 8.87
C GLY A 93 10.00 14.37 7.48
N ILE A 94 8.86 14.08 6.84
CA ILE A 94 8.55 14.70 5.55
C ILE A 94 8.19 16.18 5.71
N VAL A 95 7.47 16.55 6.78
CA VAL A 95 7.14 17.94 7.07
C VAL A 95 8.41 18.73 7.39
N TYR A 96 9.29 18.16 8.20
CA TYR A 96 10.60 18.73 8.50
C TYR A 96 11.40 19.02 7.22
N PHE A 97 11.49 18.05 6.30
CA PHE A 97 12.11 18.27 4.99
C PHE A 97 11.54 19.48 4.25
N TRP A 98 10.21 19.58 4.15
CA TRP A 98 9.57 20.68 3.43
C TRP A 98 9.89 22.03 4.05
N ILE A 99 9.87 22.12 5.38
CA ILE A 99 10.17 23.36 6.11
C ILE A 99 11.63 23.78 5.91
N THR A 100 12.57 22.84 6.06
CA THR A 100 13.99 23.10 5.81
C THR A 100 14.20 23.56 4.37
N TRP A 101 13.59 22.88 3.39
CA TRP A 101 13.68 23.29 1.99
C TRP A 101 13.10 24.69 1.75
N MET A 102 11.94 25.00 2.32
CA MET A 102 11.32 26.32 2.20
C MET A 102 12.19 27.45 2.78
N ARG A 103 12.82 27.20 3.94
CA ARG A 103 13.65 28.18 4.65
C ARG A 103 15.03 28.39 4.02
N GLU A 104 15.65 27.31 3.55
CA GLU A 104 17.09 27.31 3.22
C GLU A 104 17.38 27.14 1.72
N ALA A 105 16.48 26.48 0.98
CA ALA A 105 16.79 25.97 -0.36
C ALA A 105 15.63 26.10 -1.37
N SER A 106 14.68 27.00 -1.15
CA SER A 106 13.50 27.17 -2.02
C SER A 106 13.85 27.63 -3.45
N HIS A 107 15.06 28.13 -3.65
CA HIS A 107 15.64 28.44 -4.96
C HIS A 107 16.11 27.21 -5.75
N VAL A 108 16.35 26.08 -5.07
CA VAL A 108 16.69 24.80 -5.69
C VAL A 108 15.41 24.05 -6.07
N PRO A 109 15.28 23.52 -7.30
CA PRO A 109 14.13 22.71 -7.69
C PRO A 109 13.88 21.58 -6.69
N TRP A 110 12.62 21.40 -6.27
CA TRP A 110 12.28 20.44 -5.20
C TRP A 110 12.78 19.01 -5.50
N ALA A 111 12.75 18.59 -6.77
CA ALA A 111 13.23 17.28 -7.21
C ALA A 111 14.73 17.08 -6.91
N GLN A 112 15.54 18.13 -7.11
CA GLN A 112 16.95 18.12 -6.78
C GLN A 112 17.14 18.12 -5.26
N ALA A 113 16.37 18.93 -4.53
CA ALA A 113 16.41 18.96 -3.06
C ALA A 113 16.06 17.61 -2.42
N VAL A 114 15.10 16.86 -2.98
CA VAL A 114 14.79 15.49 -2.53
C VAL A 114 15.98 14.55 -2.74
N HIS A 115 16.66 14.67 -3.87
CA HIS A 115 17.83 13.84 -4.12
C HIS A 115 18.97 14.15 -3.15
N GLU A 116 19.23 15.43 -2.88
CA GLU A 116 20.38 15.90 -2.10
C GLU A 116 20.14 15.82 -0.59
N TYR A 117 18.96 16.23 -0.11
CA TYR A 117 18.73 16.51 1.31
C TYR A 117 17.74 15.56 1.98
N LEU A 118 16.82 14.93 1.24
CA LEU A 118 15.86 14.02 1.86
C LEU A 118 16.58 12.72 2.29
N ASP A 119 16.75 12.56 3.59
CA ASP A 119 17.18 11.31 4.22
C ASP A 119 15.96 10.39 4.37
N PRO A 120 15.93 9.24 3.69
CA PRO A 120 14.84 8.28 3.83
C PRO A 120 14.61 7.76 5.26
N GLN A 121 15.62 7.84 6.15
CA GLN A 121 15.46 7.47 7.56
C GLN A 121 14.41 8.33 8.28
N TRP A 122 14.15 9.55 7.79
CA TRP A 122 13.13 10.43 8.34
C TRP A 122 11.72 9.87 8.18
N PHE A 123 11.49 8.90 7.28
CA PHE A 123 10.18 8.24 7.15
C PHE A 123 9.83 7.34 8.34
N LEU A 124 10.80 7.04 9.21
CA LEU A 124 10.55 6.37 10.49
C LEU A 124 9.94 7.32 11.53
N LEU A 125 9.94 8.62 11.27
CA LEU A 125 9.41 9.67 12.13
C LEU A 125 8.12 10.25 11.51
N GLY A 126 6.98 9.76 11.95
CA GLY A 126 5.67 10.33 11.59
C GLY A 126 5.17 9.92 10.19
N SER A 127 4.87 10.90 9.34
CA SER A 127 4.21 10.65 8.06
C SER A 127 5.19 10.21 6.97
N VAL A 128 4.80 9.18 6.24
CA VAL A 128 5.50 8.69 5.05
C VAL A 128 4.99 9.46 3.83
N PRO A 129 5.88 10.01 2.97
CA PRO A 129 5.47 10.68 1.74
C PRO A 129 4.82 9.71 0.75
N ARG A 130 4.11 10.27 -0.22
CA ARG A 130 3.70 9.53 -1.43
C ARG A 130 4.92 9.31 -2.32
N PHE A 131 5.41 8.08 -2.34
CA PHE A 131 6.52 7.65 -3.20
C PHE A 131 6.18 7.78 -4.68
N THR A 132 4.90 7.69 -5.07
CA THR A 132 4.45 8.01 -6.42
C THR A 132 4.95 9.37 -6.87
N SER A 133 4.73 10.41 -6.06
CA SER A 133 5.17 11.77 -6.35
C SER A 133 6.70 11.89 -6.33
N LEU A 134 7.35 11.24 -5.35
CA LEU A 134 8.82 11.22 -5.28
C LEU A 134 9.46 10.56 -6.51
N PHE A 135 8.95 9.42 -6.94
CA PHE A 135 9.53 8.65 -8.05
C PHE A 135 9.28 9.35 -9.39
N GLN A 136 8.15 10.03 -9.56
CA GLN A 136 7.90 10.87 -10.72
C GLN A 136 8.88 12.04 -10.82
N ALA A 137 9.31 12.59 -9.68
CA ALA A 137 10.24 13.71 -9.64
C ALA A 137 11.71 13.29 -9.81
N LEU A 138 12.05 12.09 -9.37
CA LEU A 138 13.42 11.59 -9.39
C LEU A 138 13.73 10.86 -10.70
N MET A 139 14.95 11.10 -11.21
CA MET A 139 15.50 10.34 -12.33
C MET A 139 15.71 8.86 -11.95
N PRO A 140 15.63 7.93 -12.92
CA PRO A 140 16.06 6.55 -12.71
C PRO A 140 17.48 6.48 -12.12
N GLY A 141 17.69 5.58 -11.16
CA GLY A 141 18.96 5.45 -10.43
C GLY A 141 19.04 6.30 -9.15
N CYS A 142 18.44 7.50 -9.13
CA CYS A 142 18.32 8.31 -7.91
C CYS A 142 17.30 7.76 -6.91
N ARG A 143 16.44 6.83 -7.35
CA ARG A 143 15.35 6.26 -6.55
C ARG A 143 15.83 5.14 -5.61
N GLY A 144 17.01 4.56 -5.86
CA GLY A 144 17.49 3.36 -5.17
C GLY A 144 17.52 3.47 -3.65
N LYS A 145 17.89 4.63 -3.10
CA LYS A 145 17.94 4.86 -1.64
C LYS A 145 16.57 4.73 -0.95
N PHE A 146 15.48 4.82 -1.70
CA PHE A 146 14.11 4.81 -1.22
C PHE A 146 13.45 3.42 -1.24
N PHE A 147 13.97 2.45 -2.01
CA PHE A 147 13.29 1.17 -2.25
C PHE A 147 13.00 0.37 -0.98
N LYS A 148 13.92 0.37 -0.01
CA LYS A 148 13.68 -0.33 1.27
C LYS A 148 12.58 0.31 2.12
N TYR A 149 12.26 1.59 1.88
CA TYR A 149 11.24 2.33 2.62
C TYR A 149 9.86 2.30 1.97
N LEU A 150 9.75 1.82 0.73
CA LEU A 150 8.46 1.52 0.11
C LEU A 150 7.63 0.52 0.94
N TYR A 151 8.24 -0.28 1.81
CA TYR A 151 7.48 -1.13 2.73
C TYR A 151 6.58 -0.33 3.69
N LEU A 152 6.93 0.93 3.96
CA LEU A 152 6.16 1.85 4.81
C LEU A 152 5.02 2.56 4.07
N SER A 153 4.97 2.47 2.74
CA SER A 153 3.93 3.11 1.96
C SER A 153 2.65 2.27 1.87
N ASP A 154 1.58 2.93 1.45
CA ASP A 154 0.30 2.27 1.25
C ASP A 154 0.28 1.42 -0.03
N ASP A 155 -0.73 0.54 -0.12
CA ASP A 155 -0.85 -0.44 -1.19
C ASP A 155 -0.95 0.21 -2.59
N ASP A 156 -1.59 1.38 -2.69
CA ASP A 156 -1.76 2.11 -3.95
C ASP A 156 -0.42 2.67 -4.45
N ASP A 157 0.39 3.16 -3.52
CA ASP A 157 1.70 3.74 -3.79
C ASP A 157 2.69 2.67 -4.29
N ILE A 158 2.74 1.50 -3.62
CA ILE A 158 3.57 0.37 -4.06
C ILE A 158 3.17 -0.06 -5.49
N ARG A 159 1.87 -0.20 -5.74
CA ARG A 159 1.35 -0.58 -7.06
C ARG A 159 1.79 0.41 -8.13
N PHE A 160 1.58 1.69 -7.90
CA PHE A 160 1.92 2.72 -8.87
C PHE A 160 3.43 2.75 -9.15
N CYS A 161 4.25 2.75 -8.09
CA CYS A 161 5.70 2.73 -8.22
C CYS A 161 6.18 1.57 -9.10
N LEU A 162 5.66 0.35 -8.90
CA LEU A 162 6.04 -0.83 -9.69
C LEU A 162 5.79 -0.71 -11.20
N TYR A 163 4.84 0.13 -11.63
CA TYR A 163 4.54 0.35 -13.06
C TYR A 163 5.25 1.58 -13.65
N THR A 164 5.79 2.46 -12.82
CA THR A 164 6.46 3.70 -13.28
C THR A 164 7.99 3.64 -13.28
N VAL A 165 8.57 2.67 -12.60
CA VAL A 165 10.02 2.49 -12.53
C VAL A 165 10.57 1.73 -13.75
N THR A 166 11.88 1.76 -13.95
CA THR A 166 12.52 0.93 -15.00
C THR A 166 12.41 -0.55 -14.65
N GLN A 167 12.64 -1.43 -15.64
CA GLN A 167 12.62 -2.88 -15.39
C GLN A 167 13.64 -3.30 -14.32
N GLU A 168 14.86 -2.74 -14.34
CA GLU A 168 15.90 -3.02 -13.35
C GLU A 168 15.50 -2.58 -11.93
N GLU A 169 14.92 -1.38 -11.82
CA GLU A 169 14.38 -0.87 -10.56
C GLU A 169 13.21 -1.74 -10.07
N GLN A 170 12.34 -2.18 -10.99
CA GLN A 170 11.22 -3.08 -10.68
C GLN A 170 11.71 -4.42 -10.11
N GLU A 171 12.74 -5.03 -10.72
CA GLU A 171 13.32 -6.28 -10.21
C GLU A 171 13.95 -6.11 -8.82
N THR A 172 14.57 -4.95 -8.58
CA THR A 172 15.12 -4.60 -7.25
C THR A 172 14.01 -4.48 -6.21
N ILE A 173 12.94 -3.74 -6.53
CA ILE A 173 11.78 -3.58 -5.66
C ILE A 173 11.12 -4.94 -5.39
N MET A 174 10.94 -5.78 -6.41
CA MET A 174 10.38 -7.12 -6.24
C MET A 174 11.26 -7.97 -5.31
N THR A 175 12.57 -7.96 -5.48
CA THR A 175 13.49 -8.68 -4.57
C THR A 175 13.29 -8.29 -3.11
N LEU A 176 13.02 -7.01 -2.83
CA LEU A 176 12.79 -6.50 -1.48
C LEU A 176 11.36 -6.75 -0.97
N LEU A 177 10.35 -6.63 -1.83
CA LEU A 177 8.96 -6.48 -1.42
C LEU A 177 8.02 -7.56 -1.95
N THR A 178 8.51 -8.63 -2.56
CA THR A 178 7.64 -9.64 -3.21
C THR A 178 6.53 -10.17 -2.28
N SER A 179 6.83 -10.44 -1.01
CA SER A 179 5.79 -10.88 -0.05
C SER A 179 4.73 -9.82 0.20
N ARG A 180 5.10 -8.53 0.19
CA ARG A 180 4.19 -7.40 0.35
C ARG A 180 3.35 -7.22 -0.92
N VAL A 181 3.97 -7.29 -2.10
CA VAL A 181 3.29 -7.20 -3.40
C VAL A 181 2.27 -8.32 -3.56
N LEU A 182 2.64 -9.56 -3.24
CA LEU A 182 1.70 -10.68 -3.25
C LEU A 182 0.59 -10.49 -2.22
N GLY A 183 0.90 -9.96 -1.02
CA GLY A 183 -0.12 -9.60 -0.03
C GLY A 183 -1.13 -8.56 -0.52
N ILE A 184 -0.70 -7.56 -1.28
CA ILE A 184 -1.59 -6.58 -1.93
C ILE A 184 -2.51 -7.29 -2.93
N HIS A 185 -1.95 -8.20 -3.73
CA HIS A 185 -2.72 -8.97 -4.70
C HIS A 185 -3.63 -10.03 -4.07
N MET A 186 -3.56 -10.28 -2.76
CA MET A 186 -4.56 -11.12 -2.09
C MET A 186 -5.86 -10.35 -1.82
N GLN A 187 -5.82 -9.01 -1.86
CA GLN A 187 -6.94 -8.18 -1.44
C GLN A 187 -7.74 -7.70 -2.65
N TRP A 188 -9.01 -7.38 -2.42
CA TRP A 188 -9.82 -6.68 -3.41
C TRP A 188 -9.21 -5.28 -3.70
N PRO A 189 -9.21 -4.81 -4.96
CA PRO A 189 -9.78 -5.43 -6.17
C PRO A 189 -8.85 -6.40 -6.92
N LEU A 190 -7.65 -6.66 -6.42
CA LEU A 190 -6.58 -7.36 -7.14
C LEU A 190 -6.55 -8.88 -6.93
N ALA A 191 -7.40 -9.42 -6.06
CA ALA A 191 -7.47 -10.83 -5.69
C ALA A 191 -7.53 -11.80 -6.90
N SER A 192 -8.20 -11.40 -7.99
CA SER A 192 -8.31 -12.20 -9.22
C SER A 192 -6.97 -12.37 -9.94
N LEU A 193 -6.05 -11.41 -9.80
CA LEU A 193 -4.73 -11.42 -10.42
C LEU A 193 -3.66 -12.10 -9.54
N PHE A 194 -4.02 -12.51 -8.33
CA PHE A 194 -3.08 -13.08 -7.35
C PHE A 194 -2.20 -14.20 -7.93
N LEU A 195 -2.81 -15.20 -8.55
CA LEU A 195 -2.10 -16.38 -9.06
C LEU A 195 -1.18 -16.03 -10.24
N GLU A 196 -1.61 -15.13 -11.12
CA GLU A 196 -0.79 -14.63 -12.23
C GLU A 196 0.44 -13.86 -11.71
N THR A 197 0.24 -13.00 -10.70
CA THR A 197 1.34 -12.27 -10.07
C THR A 197 2.28 -13.24 -9.34
N ALA A 198 1.75 -14.28 -8.68
CA ALA A 198 2.54 -15.32 -8.02
C ALA A 198 3.44 -16.08 -9.00
N GLU A 199 2.93 -16.44 -10.17
CA GLU A 199 3.69 -17.12 -11.22
C GLU A 199 4.93 -16.33 -11.64
N LYS A 200 4.78 -15.01 -11.81
CA LYS A 200 5.89 -14.09 -12.16
C LYS A 200 6.83 -13.84 -10.98
N ALA A 201 6.36 -14.04 -9.76
CA ALA A 201 7.06 -13.68 -8.54
C ALA A 201 7.98 -14.78 -7.98
N TRP A 202 7.89 -16.03 -8.46
CA TRP A 202 8.64 -17.16 -7.90
C TRP A 202 10.14 -16.91 -7.79
N LYS A 203 10.74 -16.26 -8.80
CA LYS A 203 12.18 -15.96 -8.83
C LYS A 203 12.65 -14.99 -7.75
N PHE A 204 11.74 -14.23 -7.14
CA PHE A 204 12.04 -13.24 -6.11
C PHE A 204 11.71 -13.73 -4.69
N LEU A 205 11.09 -14.90 -4.56
CA LEU A 205 10.73 -15.47 -3.27
C LEU A 205 11.90 -16.23 -2.65
N ASN A 206 12.00 -16.16 -1.33
CA ASN A 206 12.80 -17.05 -0.51
C ASN A 206 11.87 -17.84 0.41
N ASN A 207 12.42 -18.83 1.12
CA ASN A 207 11.64 -19.72 1.98
C ASN A 207 10.79 -18.98 3.03
N SER A 208 11.31 -17.89 3.59
CA SER A 208 10.61 -17.07 4.59
C SER A 208 9.49 -16.24 3.96
N SER A 209 9.76 -15.54 2.86
CA SER A 209 8.75 -14.74 2.16
C SER A 209 7.64 -15.62 1.58
N TYR A 210 7.98 -16.79 1.03
CA TYR A 210 7.01 -17.80 0.61
C TYR A 210 6.12 -18.26 1.76
N PHE A 211 6.72 -18.63 2.89
CA PHE A 211 5.98 -19.10 4.06
C PHE A 211 5.02 -18.03 4.58
N ASN A 212 5.45 -16.76 4.62
CA ASN A 212 4.61 -15.64 5.03
C ASN A 212 3.39 -15.46 4.10
N VAL A 213 3.58 -15.58 2.79
CA VAL A 213 2.48 -15.49 1.79
C VAL A 213 1.49 -16.64 2.00
N LEU A 214 1.98 -17.88 2.10
CA LEU A 214 1.14 -19.06 2.32
C LEU A 214 0.37 -18.97 3.63
N MET A 215 1.03 -18.57 4.72
CA MET A 215 0.40 -18.43 6.03
C MET A 215 -0.71 -17.37 6.03
N LYS A 216 -0.54 -16.26 5.30
CA LYS A 216 -1.59 -15.24 5.15
C LYS A 216 -2.82 -15.84 4.49
N LEU A 217 -2.66 -16.52 3.36
CA LEU A 217 -3.75 -17.20 2.65
C LEU A 217 -4.48 -18.22 3.54
N LEU A 218 -3.72 -19.01 4.31
CA LEU A 218 -4.27 -20.03 5.20
C LEU A 218 -4.96 -19.46 6.45
N SER A 219 -4.58 -18.26 6.89
CA SER A 219 -5.13 -17.60 8.07
C SER A 219 -6.46 -16.91 7.83
N TRP A 220 -6.77 -16.58 6.58
CA TRP A 220 -8.00 -15.88 6.20
C TRP A 220 -9.12 -16.89 6.00
N GLU A 221 -9.56 -17.49 7.11
CA GLU A 221 -10.74 -18.34 7.15
C GLU A 221 -12.01 -17.48 7.30
N ASN A 222 -13.02 -17.74 6.47
CA ASN A 222 -14.36 -17.15 6.59
C ASN A 222 -14.41 -15.60 6.54
N ALA A 223 -13.35 -14.94 6.07
CA ALA A 223 -13.37 -13.52 5.82
C ALA A 223 -13.63 -13.29 4.33
N THR A 224 -14.77 -12.69 4.04
CA THR A 224 -15.08 -11.98 2.80
C THR A 224 -15.52 -12.78 1.55
N ASP A 225 -15.78 -12.00 0.51
CA ASP A 225 -16.06 -12.26 -0.91
C ASP A 225 -14.96 -12.98 -1.71
N ILE A 226 -13.76 -13.15 -1.13
CA ILE A 226 -12.63 -13.77 -1.81
C ILE A 226 -12.50 -15.22 -1.32
N ASP A 227 -12.44 -16.17 -2.26
CA ASP A 227 -12.23 -17.58 -1.94
C ASP A 227 -10.74 -17.84 -1.63
N TYR A 228 -10.32 -17.46 -0.41
CA TYR A 228 -8.96 -17.68 0.07
C TYR A 228 -8.62 -19.17 0.19
N GLU A 229 -9.60 -20.05 0.41
CA GLU A 229 -9.37 -21.49 0.38
C GLU A 229 -8.94 -21.95 -1.02
N TYR A 230 -9.61 -21.46 -2.07
CA TYR A 230 -9.20 -21.69 -3.45
C TYR A 230 -7.82 -21.13 -3.74
N LEU A 231 -7.56 -19.85 -3.39
CA LEU A 231 -6.26 -19.21 -3.62
C LEU A 231 -5.13 -19.96 -2.91
N ALA A 232 -5.32 -20.37 -1.65
CA ALA A 232 -4.33 -21.13 -0.89
C ALA A 232 -3.98 -22.47 -1.56
N VAL A 233 -4.99 -23.22 -2.00
CA VAL A 233 -4.78 -24.53 -2.63
C VAL A 233 -4.12 -24.40 -4.00
N GLU A 234 -4.57 -23.47 -4.84
CA GLU A 234 -3.97 -23.30 -6.16
C GLU A 234 -2.56 -22.72 -6.09
N PHE A 235 -2.32 -21.76 -5.18
CA PHE A 235 -0.98 -21.26 -4.89
C PHE A 235 -0.06 -22.40 -4.47
N TRP A 236 -0.48 -23.22 -3.50
CA TRP A 236 0.27 -24.39 -3.06
C TRP A 236 0.57 -25.36 -4.21
N LYS A 237 -0.39 -25.65 -5.07
CA LYS A 237 -0.18 -26.56 -6.21
C LYS A 237 0.86 -26.03 -7.19
N GLN A 238 0.81 -24.73 -7.50
CA GLN A 238 1.72 -24.08 -8.44
C GLN A 238 3.11 -23.80 -7.84
N SER A 239 3.26 -23.89 -6.50
CA SER A 239 4.55 -23.66 -5.85
C SER A 239 5.65 -24.61 -6.33
N PRO A 240 6.87 -24.08 -6.59
CA PRO A 240 8.07 -24.89 -6.79
C PRO A 240 8.33 -25.91 -5.66
N CYS A 241 8.92 -27.06 -6.00
CA CYS A 241 9.15 -28.17 -5.05
C CYS A 241 9.97 -27.74 -3.82
N GLN A 242 11.01 -26.93 -4.02
CA GLN A 242 11.87 -26.42 -2.95
C GLN A 242 11.06 -25.73 -1.84
N PHE A 243 10.07 -24.90 -2.22
CA PHE A 243 9.22 -24.20 -1.26
C PHE A 243 8.25 -25.15 -0.55
N LYS A 244 7.71 -26.15 -1.27
CA LYS A 244 6.81 -27.17 -0.70
C LYS A 244 7.51 -28.01 0.35
N GLU A 245 8.73 -28.47 0.07
CA GLU A 245 9.52 -29.28 0.99
C GLU A 245 9.83 -28.52 2.27
N ASN A 246 10.28 -27.26 2.14
CA ASN A 246 10.53 -26.41 3.29
C ASN A 246 9.25 -26.18 4.13
N ALA A 247 8.12 -25.87 3.50
CA ALA A 247 6.87 -25.59 4.21
C ALA A 247 6.24 -26.83 4.87
N LYS A 248 6.44 -28.04 4.33
CA LYS A 248 5.98 -29.31 4.94
C LYS A 248 6.61 -29.58 6.30
N SER A 249 7.78 -29.02 6.59
CA SER A 249 8.38 -29.09 7.93
C SER A 249 7.50 -28.44 9.01
N SER A 250 6.60 -27.52 8.61
CA SER A 250 5.62 -26.93 9.51
C SER A 250 4.38 -27.82 9.64
N VAL A 251 4.15 -28.33 10.86
CA VAL A 251 2.95 -29.11 11.21
C VAL A 251 1.67 -28.31 10.91
N ARG A 252 1.64 -27.03 11.29
CA ARG A 252 0.48 -26.13 11.10
C ARG A 252 0.07 -26.00 9.64
N VAL A 253 1.05 -25.79 8.73
CA VAL A 253 0.78 -25.68 7.29
C VAL A 253 0.24 -27.00 6.74
N SER A 254 0.89 -28.11 7.11
CA SER A 254 0.52 -29.44 6.64
C SER A 254 -0.89 -29.84 7.06
N GLU A 255 -1.27 -29.58 8.31
CA GLU A 255 -2.63 -29.84 8.81
C GLU A 255 -3.67 -28.99 8.11
N LYS A 256 -3.39 -27.69 7.93
CA LYS A 256 -4.34 -26.77 7.29
C LYS A 256 -4.57 -27.11 5.83
N LEU A 257 -3.52 -27.42 5.08
CA LEU A 257 -3.65 -27.83 3.68
C LEU A 257 -4.47 -29.12 3.54
N LYS A 258 -4.20 -30.14 4.35
CA LYS A 258 -4.99 -31.39 4.37
C LYS A 258 -6.47 -31.13 4.65
N PHE A 259 -6.75 -30.25 5.62
CA PHE A 259 -8.12 -29.86 5.95
C PHE A 259 -8.84 -29.17 4.79
N LEU A 260 -8.17 -28.22 4.11
CA LEU A 260 -8.73 -27.50 2.97
C LEU A 260 -8.96 -28.41 1.75
N GLU A 261 -8.00 -29.28 1.44
CA GLU A 261 -8.13 -30.26 0.35
C GLU A 261 -9.30 -31.22 0.62
N GLY A 262 -9.45 -31.71 1.86
CA GLY A 262 -10.57 -32.55 2.28
C GLY A 262 -11.94 -31.86 2.14
N ARG A 263 -12.06 -30.58 2.51
CA ARG A 263 -13.30 -29.80 2.32
C ARG A 263 -13.64 -29.61 0.84
N ARG A 264 -12.64 -29.36 -0.01
CA ARG A 264 -12.87 -29.17 -1.45
C ARG A 264 -13.34 -30.44 -2.14
N MET A 265 -12.78 -31.61 -1.80
CA MET A 265 -13.26 -32.89 -2.33
C MET A 265 -14.72 -33.15 -1.96
N LYS A 266 -15.11 -32.85 -0.72
CA LYS A 266 -16.51 -32.94 -0.27
C LYS A 266 -17.44 -31.99 -1.05
N ARG A 267 -17.02 -30.73 -1.28
CA ARG A 267 -17.80 -29.76 -2.08
C ARG A 267 -18.01 -30.24 -3.52
N LYS A 268 -16.95 -30.75 -4.18
CA LYS A 268 -17.04 -31.29 -5.55
C LYS A 268 -17.95 -32.52 -5.65
N ALA A 269 -17.99 -33.38 -4.63
CA ALA A 269 -18.89 -34.53 -4.59
C ALA A 269 -20.36 -34.11 -4.50
N VAL A 270 -20.66 -33.09 -3.68
CA VAL A 270 -22.02 -32.52 -3.54
C VAL A 270 -22.49 -31.84 -4.83
N ASP A 271 -21.60 -31.14 -5.53
CA ASP A 271 -21.90 -30.51 -6.82
C ASP A 271 -22.13 -31.54 -7.95
N ALA A 272 -21.49 -32.72 -7.87
CA ALA A 272 -21.66 -33.82 -8.82
C ALA A 272 -22.97 -34.61 -8.61
N ASP A 273 -23.48 -34.67 -7.37
CA ASP A 273 -24.74 -35.34 -7.00
C ASP A 273 -26.00 -34.46 -7.18
N GLY A 274 -25.90 -33.33 -7.91
CA GLY A 274 -27.06 -32.49 -8.25
C GLY A 274 -27.59 -31.63 -7.10
N GLY A 275 -26.84 -31.48 -6.00
CA GLY A 275 -27.19 -30.58 -4.91
C GLY A 275 -27.02 -29.11 -5.31
N SER A 276 -28.13 -28.38 -5.41
CA SER A 276 -28.14 -26.92 -5.66
C SER A 276 -27.43 -26.17 -4.52
N CYS A 277 -26.13 -25.93 -4.66
CA CYS A 277 -25.44 -24.87 -3.94
C CYS A 277 -25.30 -23.68 -4.89
N LYS A 278 -25.86 -22.53 -4.49
CA LYS A 278 -25.95 -21.30 -5.30
C LYS A 278 -24.58 -20.99 -5.93
N ARG A 279 -24.52 -21.10 -7.27
CA ARG A 279 -23.41 -20.65 -8.11
C ARG A 279 -23.01 -19.23 -7.68
N PHE A 280 -21.78 -19.06 -7.19
CA PHE A 280 -21.11 -17.77 -7.30
C PHE A 280 -20.85 -17.53 -8.78
N LYS A 281 -21.50 -16.49 -9.31
CA LYS A 281 -21.30 -16.05 -10.69
C LYS A 281 -19.83 -15.66 -10.85
N LYS A 282 -19.17 -16.31 -11.81
CA LYS A 282 -17.98 -15.80 -12.48
C LYS A 282 -18.35 -14.41 -13.01
N TYR A 283 -17.73 -13.36 -12.46
CA TYR A 283 -17.68 -12.07 -13.12
C TYR A 283 -16.24 -11.85 -13.58
N VAL A 284 -16.14 -11.55 -14.88
CA VAL A 284 -14.95 -11.14 -15.63
C VAL A 284 -14.38 -9.87 -15.02
#